data_AF-A0A328DQJ9-F1
#
_entry.id   AF-A0A328DQJ9-F1
#
_cell.length_a   1.000
_cell.length_b   1.000
_cell.length_c   1.000
_cell.angle_alpha   90.00
_cell.angle_beta   90.00
_cell.angle_gamma   90.00
#
_symmetry.space_group_name_H-M   'P 1'
#
loop_
_entity.id
_entity.type
_entity.pdbx_description
1 polymer ?
#
loop_
_entity_poly.entity_id
_entity_poly.type
_entity_poly.pdbx_seq_one_letter_code
_entity_poly.pdbx_strand_id
1 'polypeptide(L)'
;MAESGDLAGAQELLQAKREELLGSVSCHANDNLSMCLVEEIEETRKRMENMHVYCSSGRASALAGMSSHAMQRATTQGGQVPGTKLATGCARRGFSSRKSCGGAFYATPNMAKMVEKSKKVTKKRTREREGEES
;
A
#
# COMPACT_ATOMS: atom_id res chain seq x y z
N MET A 1 4.82 15.50 -16.22
CA MET A 1 5.22 14.71 -17.39
C MET A 1 4.02 13.91 -17.88
N ALA A 2 3.67 12.76 -17.30
CA ALA A 2 2.52 11.97 -17.77
C ALA A 2 1.15 12.67 -17.64
N GLU A 3 0.85 13.32 -16.51
CA GLU A 3 -0.37 14.15 -16.34
C GLU A 3 -0.41 15.37 -17.27
N SER A 4 0.74 15.75 -17.83
CA SER A 4 0.91 16.92 -18.70
C SER A 4 0.76 16.59 -20.18
N GLY A 5 0.55 15.31 -20.53
CA GLY A 5 0.55 14.85 -21.92
C GLY A 5 1.88 14.22 -22.38
N ASP A 6 2.97 14.46 -21.65
CA ASP A 6 4.31 14.00 -22.00
C ASP A 6 4.57 12.59 -21.43
N LEU A 7 4.12 11.59 -22.19
CA LEU A 7 4.31 10.18 -21.86
C LEU A 7 5.74 9.71 -22.16
N ALA A 8 6.36 10.23 -23.23
CA ALA A 8 7.71 9.84 -23.63
C ALA A 8 8.73 10.26 -22.57
N GLY A 9 8.71 11.52 -22.12
CA GLY A 9 9.59 11.98 -21.06
C GLY A 9 9.33 11.28 -19.71
N ALA A 10 8.07 10.91 -19.43
CA ALA A 10 7.76 10.12 -18.24
C ALA A 10 8.34 8.69 -18.33
N GLN A 11 8.30 8.06 -19.50
CA GLN A 11 8.89 6.73 -19.72
C GLN A 11 10.42 6.76 -19.63
N GLU A 12 11.07 7.76 -20.22
CA GLU A 12 12.51 7.95 -20.11
C GLU A 12 12.95 8.16 -18.66
N LEU A 13 12.19 8.96 -17.89
CA LEU A 13 12.47 9.16 -16.47
C LEU A 13 12.34 7.85 -15.68
N LEU A 14 11.29 7.07 -15.91
CA LEU A 14 11.10 5.78 -15.24
C LEU A 14 12.23 4.79 -15.61
N GLN A 15 12.66 4.78 -16.87
CA GLN A 15 13.78 3.97 -17.32
C GLN A 15 15.08 4.37 -16.62
N ALA A 16 15.40 5.66 -16.55
CA ALA A 16 16.59 6.16 -15.85
C ALA A 16 16.57 5.79 -14.35
N LYS A 17 15.40 5.91 -13.71
CA LYS A 17 15.24 5.54 -12.29
C LYS A 17 15.40 4.04 -12.06
N ARG A 18 14.95 3.21 -13.01
CA ARG A 18 15.18 1.76 -12.95
C ARG A 18 16.65 1.41 -13.03
N GLU A 19 17.39 2.04 -13.92
CA GLU A 19 18.84 1.82 -14.08
C GLU A 19 19.61 2.25 -12.82
N GLU A 20 19.24 3.40 -12.24
CA GLU A 20 19.77 3.85 -10.95
C GLU A 20 19.49 2.83 -9.83
N LEU A 21 18.26 2.28 -9.78
CA LEU A 21 17.90 1.27 -8.79
C LEU A 21 18.72 -0.02 -8.98
N LEU A 22 18.88 -0.49 -10.22
CA LEU A 22 19.65 -1.69 -10.53
C LEU A 22 21.13 -1.56 -10.14
N GLY A 23 21.69 -0.35 -10.20
CA GLY A 23 23.05 -0.06 -9.73
C GLY A 23 23.17 0.07 -8.20
N SER A 24 22.07 0.01 -7.46
CA SER A 24 22.09 0.10 -6.00
C SER A 24 22.57 -1.20 -5.35
N VAL A 25 23.21 -1.07 -4.18
CA VAL A 25 23.73 -2.21 -3.40
C VAL A 25 22.63 -3.21 -3.03
N SER A 26 21.40 -2.75 -2.79
CA SER A 26 20.28 -3.62 -2.44
C SER A 26 19.77 -4.44 -3.63
N CYS A 27 19.76 -3.88 -4.84
CA CYS A 27 19.51 -4.66 -6.06
C CYS A 27 20.63 -5.66 -6.34
N HIS A 28 21.89 -5.27 -6.16
CA HIS A 28 23.03 -6.19 -6.31
C HIS A 28 23.02 -7.33 -5.28
N ALA A 29 22.54 -7.06 -4.06
CA ALA A 29 22.32 -8.07 -3.03
C ALA A 29 21.09 -8.96 -3.31
N ASN A 30 20.41 -8.76 -4.45
CA ASN A 30 19.19 -9.47 -4.85
C ASN A 30 18.09 -9.40 -3.77
N ASP A 31 17.98 -8.26 -3.10
CA ASP A 31 16.93 -8.02 -2.13
C ASP A 31 15.55 -8.05 -2.80
N ASN A 32 14.63 -8.80 -2.21
CA ASN A 32 13.30 -9.04 -2.76
C ASN A 32 12.52 -7.73 -2.95
N LEU A 33 12.63 -6.79 -2.01
CA LEU A 33 11.93 -5.51 -2.13
C LEU A 33 12.47 -4.72 -3.32
N SER A 34 13.79 -4.65 -3.45
CA SER A 34 14.46 -3.93 -4.54
C SER A 34 14.12 -4.53 -5.91
N MET A 35 14.08 -5.86 -6.02
CA MET A 35 13.66 -6.55 -7.24
C MET A 35 12.18 -6.32 -7.59
N CYS A 36 11.27 -6.41 -6.61
CA CYS A 36 9.86 -6.10 -6.85
C CYS A 36 9.65 -4.66 -7.31
N LEU A 37 10.41 -3.70 -6.78
CA LEU A 37 10.33 -2.30 -7.19
C LEU A 37 10.82 -2.10 -8.63
N VAL A 38 11.88 -2.78 -9.05
CA VAL A 38 12.34 -2.77 -10.46
C VAL A 38 11.26 -3.27 -11.40
N GLU A 39 10.57 -4.35 -11.02
CA GLU A 39 9.46 -4.90 -11.81
C GLU A 39 8.26 -3.94 -11.87
N GLU A 40 7.92 -3.29 -10.76
CA GLU A 40 6.82 -2.33 -10.69
C GLU A 40 7.07 -1.08 -11.55
N ILE A 41 8.31 -0.57 -11.57
CA ILE A 41 8.72 0.54 -12.44
C ILE A 41 8.57 0.15 -13.91
N GLU A 42 8.94 -1.08 -14.30
CA GLU A 42 8.72 -1.56 -15.67
C GLU A 42 7.23 -1.70 -16.01
N GLU A 43 6.43 -2.21 -15.08
CA GLU A 43 4.98 -2.37 -15.24
C GLU A 43 4.28 -1.02 -15.46
N THR A 44 4.69 0.00 -14.72
CA THR A 44 4.14 1.35 -14.81
C THR A 44 4.60 2.06 -16.09
N ARG A 45 5.88 1.90 -16.48
CA ARG A 45 6.42 2.40 -17.75
C ARG A 45 5.67 1.84 -18.96
N LYS A 46 5.41 0.52 -18.99
CA LYS A 46 4.63 -0.13 -20.08
C LYS A 46 3.21 0.41 -20.18
N ARG A 47 2.57 0.72 -19.05
CA ARG A 47 1.22 1.32 -19.05
C ARG A 47 1.19 2.77 -19.48
N MET A 48 2.34 3.43 -19.60
CA MET A 48 2.47 4.78 -20.15
C MET A 48 2.70 4.80 -21.67
N GLU A 49 2.63 3.66 -22.36
CA GLU A 49 2.79 3.58 -23.83
C GLU A 49 1.65 4.29 -24.59
N ASN A 50 0.46 4.34 -24.01
CA ASN A 50 -0.69 5.02 -24.61
C ASN A 50 -1.45 5.80 -23.53
N MET A 51 -1.80 7.06 -23.82
CA MET A 51 -2.55 7.93 -22.91
C MET A 51 -3.84 7.29 -22.42
N HIS A 52 -4.53 6.53 -23.28
CA HIS A 52 -5.75 5.82 -22.89
C HIS A 52 -5.49 4.74 -21.83
N VAL A 53 -4.40 3.99 -21.96
CA VAL A 53 -3.99 2.94 -21.01
C VAL A 53 -3.49 3.56 -19.70
N TYR A 54 -2.76 4.67 -19.80
CA TYR A 54 -2.32 5.46 -18.65
C TYR A 54 -3.52 5.97 -17.85
N CYS A 55 -4.47 6.67 -18.48
CA CYS A 55 -5.64 7.20 -17.78
C CYS A 55 -6.55 6.11 -17.19
N SER A 56 -6.75 5.00 -17.91
CA SER A 56 -7.65 3.93 -17.47
C SER A 56 -7.08 3.05 -16.36
N SER A 57 -5.77 2.77 -16.37
CA SER A 57 -5.16 1.81 -15.43
C SER A 57 -3.82 2.27 -14.86
N GLY A 58 -2.97 2.90 -15.66
CA GLY A 58 -1.62 3.32 -15.24
C GLY A 58 -1.63 4.35 -14.11
N ARG A 59 -2.55 5.32 -14.19
CA ARG A 59 -2.70 6.43 -13.24
C ARG A 59 -3.15 5.95 -11.87
N ALA A 60 -4.14 5.05 -11.82
CA ALA A 60 -4.58 4.43 -10.58
C ALA A 60 -3.46 3.62 -9.92
N SER A 61 -2.67 2.87 -10.71
CA SER A 61 -1.51 2.13 -10.20
C SER A 61 -0.43 3.06 -9.63
N ALA A 62 -0.10 4.15 -10.34
CA ALA A 62 0.87 5.15 -9.87
C ALA A 62 0.40 5.84 -8.57
N LEU A 63 -0.87 6.25 -8.50
CA LEU A 63 -1.48 6.84 -7.30
C LEU A 63 -1.55 5.84 -6.13
N ALA A 64 -1.80 4.57 -6.40
CA ALA A 64 -1.81 3.52 -5.38
C ALA A 64 -0.42 3.30 -4.76
N GLY A 65 0.65 3.36 -5.56
CA GLY A 65 2.03 3.33 -5.06
C GLY A 65 2.33 4.51 -4.12
N MET A 66 1.99 5.73 -4.53
CA MET A 66 2.21 6.93 -3.71
C MET A 66 1.39 6.93 -2.42
N SER A 67 0.12 6.50 -2.47
CA SER A 67 -0.74 6.45 -1.28
C SER A 67 -0.36 5.35 -0.30
N SER A 68 0.12 4.20 -0.77
CA SER A 68 0.66 3.12 0.08
C SER A 68 1.83 3.61 0.92
N HIS A 69 2.71 4.41 0.33
CA HIS A 69 3.87 4.99 1.02
C HIS A 69 3.46 6.06 2.06
N ALA A 70 2.40 6.82 1.80
CA ALA A 70 1.85 7.78 2.76
C ALA A 70 1.24 7.07 3.99
N MET A 71 0.54 5.96 3.80
CA MET A 71 -0.01 5.16 4.90
C MET A 71 1.08 4.49 5.75
N GLN A 72 2.20 4.08 5.15
CA GLN A 72 3.36 3.56 5.89
C GLN A 72 4.04 4.64 6.76
N ARG A 73 4.01 5.91 6.36
CA ARG A 73 4.53 7.02 7.20
C ARG A 73 3.61 7.38 8.36
N ALA A 74 2.30 7.28 8.17
CA ALA A 74 1.32 7.50 9.24
C ALA A 74 1.45 6.47 10.38
N THR A 75 1.93 5.25 10.09
CA THR A 75 2.11 4.19 11.10
C THR A 75 3.47 4.21 11.79
N THR A 76 4.50 4.82 11.18
CA THR A 76 5.85 4.89 11.75
C THR A 76 6.02 5.96 12.84
N GLN A 77 5.14 6.98 12.89
CA GLN A 77 5.09 7.95 14.01
C GLN A 77 4.28 7.48 15.23
N GLY A 78 3.84 6.22 15.26
CA GLY A 78 3.18 5.61 16.42
C GLY A 78 4.05 4.55 17.08
N GLY A 79 5.09 4.96 17.81
CA GLY A 79 5.81 4.18 18.85
C GLY A 79 6.24 2.76 18.51
N GLN A 80 7.55 2.55 18.37
CA GLN A 80 8.17 1.23 18.24
C GLN A 80 7.67 0.27 19.34
N VAL A 81 6.94 -0.79 18.96
CA VAL A 81 6.58 -1.89 19.86
C VAL A 81 7.52 -3.06 19.54
N PRO A 82 8.26 -3.60 20.53
CA PRO A 82 9.11 -4.76 20.31
C PRO A 82 8.24 -5.99 20.02
N GLY A 83 8.41 -6.60 18.85
CA GLY A 83 7.77 -7.88 18.52
C GLY A 83 7.12 -7.96 17.13
N THR A 84 7.01 -6.87 16.38
CA THR A 84 6.46 -6.93 15.01
C THR A 84 7.55 -7.30 14.02
N LYS A 85 7.65 -8.60 13.69
CA LYS A 85 8.30 -9.03 12.46
C LYS A 85 7.51 -8.42 11.30
N LEU A 86 8.09 -7.43 10.63
CA LEU A 86 7.56 -6.88 9.39
C LEU A 86 7.51 -8.01 8.37
N ALA A 87 6.33 -8.62 8.19
CA ALA A 87 6.08 -9.51 7.09
C ALA A 87 6.05 -8.65 5.82
N THR A 88 7.18 -8.62 5.11
CA THR A 88 7.31 -8.08 3.77
C THR A 88 6.31 -8.77 2.86
N GLY A 89 5.20 -8.11 2.58
CA GLY A 89 4.16 -8.58 1.67
C GLY A 89 4.27 -7.90 0.31
N CYS A 90 5.23 -8.31 -0.50
CA CYS A 90 5.13 -8.14 -1.95
C CYS A 90 4.89 -9.53 -2.54
N ALA A 91 3.61 -9.91 -2.61
CA ALA A 91 3.20 -11.17 -3.20
C ALA A 91 2.02 -10.93 -4.14
N ARG A 92 2.33 -10.48 -5.36
CA ARG A 92 1.48 -10.79 -6.51
C ARG A 92 1.95 -12.13 -7.07
N ARG A 93 1.38 -13.23 -6.57
CA ARG A 93 1.40 -14.50 -7.30
C ARG A 93 0.02 -15.12 -7.28
N GLY A 94 -0.36 -15.64 -8.45
CA GLY A 94 -1.67 -16.18 -8.76
C GLY A 94 -2.14 -17.26 -7.80
N PHE A 95 -3.46 -17.40 -7.84
CA PHE A 95 -4.30 -18.38 -7.18
C PHE A 95 -3.68 -19.80 -7.11
N SER A 96 -3.53 -20.33 -5.90
CA SER A 96 -3.74 -21.75 -5.48
C SER A 96 -2.81 -22.19 -4.35
N SER A 97 -3.13 -21.81 -3.10
CA SER A 97 -3.05 -22.74 -1.97
C SER A 97 -3.78 -22.15 -0.77
N ARG A 98 -4.82 -22.83 -0.32
CA ARG A 98 -5.57 -22.48 0.90
C ARG A 98 -4.65 -22.64 2.11
N LYS A 99 -4.15 -21.53 2.64
CA LYS A 99 -3.84 -21.41 4.06
C LYS A 99 -4.59 -20.20 4.60
N SER A 100 -5.72 -20.49 5.23
CA SER A 100 -6.48 -19.53 6.03
C SER A 100 -5.55 -18.96 7.10
N CYS A 101 -4.98 -17.80 6.83
CA CYS A 101 -4.51 -16.89 7.86
C CYS A 101 -5.58 -15.79 7.95
N GLY A 102 -6.53 -16.02 8.84
CA GLY A 102 -7.68 -15.16 9.05
C GLY A 102 -7.24 -13.72 9.36
N GLY A 103 -7.69 -12.81 8.52
CA GLY A 103 -7.94 -11.39 8.79
C GLY A 103 -7.02 -10.68 9.80
N ALA A 104 -5.78 -10.39 9.43
CA ALA A 104 -4.97 -9.44 10.22
C ALA A 104 -3.88 -8.70 9.43
N PHE A 105 -3.88 -8.71 8.10
CA PHE A 105 -2.85 -7.97 7.34
C PHE A 105 -3.08 -6.45 7.32
N TYR A 106 -4.31 -6.00 7.57
CA TYR A 106 -4.69 -4.58 7.52
C TYR A 106 -5.20 -4.03 8.86
N ALA A 107 -5.37 -4.90 9.86
CA ALA A 107 -5.95 -4.52 11.15
C ALA A 107 -4.82 -4.20 12.14
N THR A 108 -4.62 -2.92 12.42
CA THR A 108 -3.73 -2.51 13.50
C THR A 108 -4.45 -2.64 14.86
N PRO A 109 -3.72 -2.87 15.97
CA PRO A 109 -4.31 -2.94 17.30
C PRO A 109 -5.12 -1.69 17.68
N ASN A 110 -4.78 -0.52 17.13
CA ASN A 110 -5.52 0.72 17.34
C ASN A 110 -6.90 0.71 16.67
N MET A 111 -7.04 0.07 15.51
CA MET A 111 -8.33 -0.13 14.85
C MET A 111 -9.24 -1.04 15.70
N ALA A 112 -8.69 -2.11 16.27
CA ALA A 112 -9.44 -2.97 17.19
C ALA A 112 -9.93 -2.21 18.43
N LYS A 113 -9.06 -1.38 19.03
CA LYS A 113 -9.42 -0.51 20.18
C LYS A 113 -10.51 0.50 19.83
N MET A 114 -10.48 1.10 18.63
CA MET A 114 -11.53 2.02 18.20
C MET A 114 -12.89 1.35 18.02
N VAL A 115 -12.92 0.15 17.44
CA VAL A 115 -14.17 -0.62 17.29
C VAL A 115 -14.74 -0.98 18.66
N GLU A 116 -13.89 -1.38 19.60
CA GLU A 116 -14.33 -1.70 20.96
C GLU A 116 -14.86 -0.46 21.71
N LYS A 117 -14.19 0.69 21.58
CA LYS A 117 -14.68 1.96 22.12
C LYS A 117 -16.01 2.36 21.49
N SER A 118 -16.17 2.22 20.17
CA SER A 118 -17.42 2.52 19.47
C SER A 118 -18.57 1.66 20.00
N LYS A 119 -18.34 0.35 20.19
CA LYS A 119 -19.31 -0.58 20.81
C LYS A 119 -19.71 -0.16 22.22
N LYS A 120 -18.73 0.30 23.03
CA LYS A 120 -18.99 0.82 24.39
C LYS A 120 -19.81 2.11 24.36
N VAL A 121 -19.52 3.02 23.42
CA VAL A 121 -20.27 4.28 23.24
C VAL A 121 -21.70 4.02 22.77
N THR A 122 -21.90 3.13 21.80
CA THR A 122 -23.25 2.77 21.33
C THR A 122 -24.06 2.10 22.42
N LYS A 123 -23.46 1.16 23.17
CA LYS A 123 -24.13 0.51 24.31
C LYS A 123 -24.47 1.49 25.45
N LYS A 124 -23.66 2.52 25.66
CA LYS A 124 -23.96 3.59 26.64
C LYS A 124 -25.15 4.44 26.17
N ARG A 125 -25.17 4.84 24.90
CA ARG A 125 -26.28 5.63 24.32
C ARG A 125 -27.62 4.89 24.32
N THR A 126 -27.63 3.57 24.09
CA THR A 126 -28.88 2.79 24.13
C THR A 126 -29.42 2.68 25.55
N ARG A 127 -28.55 2.58 26.56
CA ARG A 127 -28.97 2.56 27.98
C ARG A 127 -29.46 3.91 28.49
N GLU A 128 -28.95 5.03 27.97
CA GLU A 128 -29.44 6.36 28.31
C GLU A 128 -30.85 6.61 27.73
N ARG A 129 -31.19 6.03 26.56
CA ARG A 129 -32.54 6.12 25.99
C ARG A 129 -33.59 5.28 26.71
N GLU A 130 -33.21 4.12 27.24
CA GLU A 130 -34.11 3.26 28.02
C GLU A 130 -34.31 3.75 29.47
N GLY A 131 -33.53 4.77 29.91
CA GLY A 131 -33.64 5.38 31.24
C GLY A 131 -34.46 6.68 31.30
N GLU A 132 -34.85 7.26 30.16
CA GLU A 132 -35.74 8.43 30.09
C GLU A 132 -37.23 8.06 29.95
N GLU A 133 -37.55 6.76 29.92
CA GLU A 133 -38.90 6.22 29.73
C GLU A 133 -39.46 5.51 30.98
N SER A 134 -38.99 5.89 32.18
CA SER A 134 -39.54 5.44 33.48
C SER A 134 -39.98 6.59 34.36
#